data_AF-A0A6B9ZNI9-F1
#
_entry.id   AF-A0A6B9ZNI9-F1
#
_cell.length_a   1.000
_cell.length_b   1.000
_cell.length_c   1.000
_cell.angle_alpha   90.00
_cell.angle_beta   90.00
_cell.angle_gamma   90.00
#
_symmetry.space_group_name_H-M   'P 1'
#
loop_
_entity.id
_entity.type
_entity.pdbx_description
1 polymer ?
#
loop_
_entity_poly.entity_id
_entity_poly.type
_entity_poly.pdbx_seq_one_letter_code
_entity_poly.pdbx_strand_id
1 'polypeptide(L)'
;MNRILQALVLVTSLSAGCQPRNTQSDIAGSSLYKETDQNLLKLPDGSIVYINHSGNAYALNQVKDGQSMPISTFSHPVFFPFLYNGETAWLTDSCGNELYTSSKANFNRISGNTIDRIYTSNTGRYLIYKKTDEGVFLFDQQTQCETLLEQLTNEFTHLAFDPTDSIASYKDGDDLFILHLPSAITGKLAVPLSGEKFNPCPFAGKIYFACRDTAQFTAIYSCDLSSSEISKVHQTSNELRLPTVTDTSLYFIEIINSQYLLRRKSLTSGKVDQITDRGVVYTYIPGEKQVYYSYADINSTKSLYSYRLDTRTSVPIDSITLFPDLEAKPYVITPGDTVHYQISSNKAISRPGTILFIHPGLHGDYSPRFEPLLYHLANAGYLIICPNYPGSKGYGYDYEHQNPEAAVEMLSKMAQQIRSQTSKPLYLLTSSSGNILAERLLNMEKCQFTAAVSLFGIPGAAPTPKVPVLYLLGENDQQINYGRRKEQLSTAAKKHPISIYSYPCEGHWFRDNASLQDASERIVNHFKRQD
;
A
#
# COMPACT_ATOMS: atom_id res chain seq x y z
N MET A 1 -61.28 -15.19 34.52
CA MET A 1 -60.72 -16.34 33.79
C MET A 1 -59.24 -16.03 33.58
N ASN A 2 -58.32 -16.69 34.28
CA ASN A 2 -57.74 -18.01 33.97
C ASN A 2 -56.69 -17.93 32.85
N ARG A 3 -55.42 -18.35 33.02
CA ARG A 3 -54.73 -19.02 34.17
C ARG A 3 -53.19 -18.75 34.05
N ILE A 4 -52.46 -18.45 35.15
CA ILE A 4 -51.53 -19.34 35.93
C ILE A 4 -50.28 -19.81 35.13
N LEU A 5 -49.02 -19.88 35.60
CA LEU A 5 -48.17 -19.35 36.72
C LEU A 5 -46.68 -19.60 36.26
N GLN A 6 -45.54 -19.32 36.94
CA GLN A 6 -45.09 -18.82 38.26
C GLN A 6 -43.85 -17.90 37.98
N ALA A 7 -43.33 -16.99 38.80
CA ALA A 7 -43.37 -16.68 40.25
C ALA A 7 -42.37 -17.43 41.17
N LEU A 8 -41.21 -16.79 41.45
CA LEU A 8 -40.49 -16.86 42.74
C LEU A 8 -39.80 -15.50 43.02
N VAL A 9 -39.39 -15.23 44.27
CA VAL A 9 -39.15 -13.88 44.82
C VAL A 9 -37.95 -13.87 45.79
N LEU A 10 -37.49 -12.66 46.17
CA LEU A 10 -36.47 -12.28 47.18
C LEU A 10 -35.00 -12.26 46.73
N VAL A 11 -34.11 -11.42 47.30
CA VAL A 11 -34.19 -10.00 47.73
C VAL A 11 -32.75 -9.53 48.08
N THR A 12 -32.45 -8.25 47.80
CA THR A 12 -31.25 -7.45 48.17
C THR A 12 -30.03 -8.10 48.85
N SER A 13 -28.84 -7.84 48.28
CA SER A 13 -27.75 -7.21 49.05
C SER A 13 -26.85 -6.36 48.14
N LEU A 14 -26.29 -5.28 48.70
CA LEU A 14 -25.29 -4.44 48.04
C LEU A 14 -23.89 -4.89 48.48
N SER A 15 -22.97 -5.07 47.53
CA SER A 15 -21.53 -5.03 47.82
C SER A 15 -20.78 -4.34 46.68
N ALA A 16 -19.97 -3.34 47.01
CA ALA A 16 -19.24 -2.53 46.04
C ALA A 16 -17.93 -3.23 45.62
N GLY A 17 -18.04 -4.20 44.71
CA GLY A 17 -16.89 -4.91 44.15
C GLY A 17 -16.30 -4.21 42.91
N CYS A 18 -15.57 -3.11 43.10
CA CYS A 18 -14.87 -2.44 41.99
C CYS A 18 -13.60 -3.21 41.56
N GLN A 19 -13.81 -4.37 40.93
CA GLN A 19 -12.75 -5.14 40.28
C GLN A 19 -12.19 -4.32 39.09
N PRO A 20 -10.88 -4.05 39.03
CA PRO A 20 -10.29 -3.47 37.82
C PRO A 20 -10.45 -4.46 36.67
N ARG A 21 -11.03 -4.04 35.54
CA ARG A 21 -11.00 -4.87 34.33
C ARG A 21 -9.55 -5.02 33.88
N ASN A 22 -9.07 -6.26 33.74
CA ASN A 22 -7.77 -6.54 33.16
C ASN A 22 -7.77 -6.22 31.66
N THR A 23 -7.48 -4.96 31.31
CA THR A 23 -7.42 -4.45 29.94
C THR A 23 -6.32 -5.07 29.06
N GLN A 24 -5.57 -6.05 29.59
CA GLN A 24 -4.67 -6.90 28.80
C GLN A 24 -5.39 -8.03 28.04
N SER A 25 -6.62 -8.43 28.42
CA SER A 25 -7.33 -9.50 27.71
C SER A 25 -7.86 -9.08 26.34
N ASP A 26 -8.30 -7.82 26.21
CA ASP A 26 -9.03 -7.34 25.02
C ASP A 26 -8.10 -7.07 23.82
N ILE A 27 -6.78 -7.06 24.03
CA ILE A 27 -5.76 -6.91 22.98
C ILE A 27 -5.46 -8.25 22.29
N ALA A 28 -5.76 -9.39 22.92
CA ALA A 28 -5.44 -10.74 22.42
C ALA A 28 -6.20 -11.15 21.14
N GLY A 29 -7.07 -10.31 20.59
CA GLY A 29 -7.79 -10.53 19.32
C GLY A 29 -7.01 -10.16 18.05
N SER A 30 -5.75 -9.73 18.15
CA SER A 30 -4.97 -9.20 17.01
C SER A 30 -4.47 -10.24 15.99
N SER A 31 -4.57 -11.53 16.30
CA SER A 31 -4.01 -12.64 15.50
C SER A 31 -4.72 -12.94 14.18
N LEU A 32 -5.78 -12.21 13.82
CA LEU A 32 -6.78 -12.61 12.82
C LEU A 32 -7.26 -11.50 11.86
N TYR A 33 -6.41 -10.52 11.54
CA TYR A 33 -6.67 -9.68 10.36
C TYR A 33 -6.12 -10.35 9.09
N LYS A 34 -6.98 -10.52 8.09
CA LYS A 34 -6.67 -11.23 6.84
C LYS A 34 -6.50 -10.24 5.69
N GLU A 35 -5.32 -10.23 5.06
CA GLU A 35 -5.00 -9.36 3.94
C GLU A 35 -4.60 -10.13 2.68
N THR A 36 -4.73 -9.48 1.53
CA THR A 36 -4.42 -9.98 0.18
C THR A 36 -3.21 -9.22 -0.39
N ASP A 37 -2.31 -9.89 -1.11
CA ASP A 37 -1.24 -9.23 -1.85
C ASP A 37 -1.81 -8.33 -2.97
N GLN A 38 -1.10 -7.27 -3.32
CA GLN A 38 -1.37 -6.48 -4.52
C GLN A 38 -0.92 -7.19 -5.81
N ASN A 39 -0.11 -8.25 -5.70
CA ASN A 39 0.29 -9.07 -6.83
C ASN A 39 -0.78 -10.13 -7.15
N LEU A 40 -1.54 -9.88 -8.22
CA LEU A 40 -2.54 -10.81 -8.77
C LEU A 40 -2.01 -11.41 -10.09
N LEU A 41 -2.12 -12.73 -10.24
CA LEU A 41 -1.71 -13.46 -11.44
C LEU A 41 -2.95 -13.92 -12.21
N LYS A 42 -3.10 -13.51 -13.47
CA LYS A 42 -4.11 -14.07 -14.38
C LYS A 42 -3.59 -15.37 -15.00
N LEU A 43 -4.38 -16.44 -14.98
CA LEU A 43 -4.07 -17.69 -15.66
C LEU A 43 -4.69 -17.73 -17.08
N PRO A 44 -4.15 -18.56 -18.01
CA PRO A 44 -4.69 -18.72 -19.36
C PRO A 44 -6.18 -19.10 -19.43
N ASP A 45 -6.72 -19.74 -18.38
CA ASP A 45 -8.14 -20.13 -18.30
C ASP A 45 -9.05 -19.02 -17.74
N GLY A 46 -8.52 -17.82 -17.51
CA GLY A 46 -9.23 -16.65 -16.99
C GLY A 46 -9.44 -16.63 -15.47
N SER A 47 -8.98 -17.66 -14.74
CA SER A 47 -8.94 -17.62 -13.27
C SER A 47 -7.81 -16.73 -12.75
N ILE A 48 -7.95 -16.23 -11.52
CA ILE A 48 -6.94 -15.37 -10.89
C ILE A 48 -6.32 -16.09 -9.70
N VAL A 49 -4.99 -16.14 -9.64
CA VAL A 49 -4.25 -16.56 -8.46
C VAL A 49 -3.90 -15.33 -7.61
N TYR A 50 -4.10 -15.45 -6.31
CA TYR A 50 -3.79 -14.42 -5.32
C TYR A 50 -3.20 -15.02 -4.05
N ILE A 51 -2.38 -14.23 -3.36
CA ILE A 51 -1.85 -14.58 -2.04
C ILE A 51 -2.70 -13.87 -0.99
N ASN A 52 -3.08 -14.58 0.08
CA ASN A 52 -3.60 -13.99 1.31
C ASN A 52 -2.71 -14.35 2.51
N HIS A 53 -2.78 -13.56 3.57
CA HIS A 53 -2.09 -13.80 4.83
C HIS A 53 -2.98 -13.43 6.02
N SER A 54 -2.86 -14.18 7.12
CA SER A 54 -3.65 -14.01 8.35
C SER A 54 -2.82 -14.47 9.54
N GLY A 55 -2.46 -13.56 10.44
CA GLY A 55 -1.42 -13.83 11.44
C GLY A 55 -0.13 -14.25 10.73
N ASN A 56 0.49 -15.35 11.15
CA ASN A 56 1.75 -15.85 10.56
C ASN A 56 1.53 -16.96 9.51
N ALA A 57 0.28 -17.17 9.08
CA ALA A 57 -0.08 -18.10 8.01
C ALA A 57 -0.33 -17.34 6.71
N TYR A 58 0.28 -17.83 5.62
CA TYR A 58 0.06 -17.36 4.26
C TYR A 58 -0.61 -18.47 3.45
N ALA A 59 -1.47 -18.13 2.50
CA ALA A 59 -1.96 -19.10 1.53
C ALA A 59 -1.99 -18.51 0.11
N LEU A 60 -1.72 -19.38 -0.85
CA LEU A 60 -1.85 -19.14 -2.27
C LEU A 60 -3.18 -19.74 -2.71
N ASN A 61 -4.02 -18.95 -3.37
CA ASN A 61 -5.41 -19.31 -3.67
C ASN A 61 -5.72 -19.00 -5.14
N GLN A 62 -6.65 -19.75 -5.73
CA GLN A 62 -7.17 -19.55 -7.07
C GLN A 62 -8.65 -19.18 -6.98
N VAL A 63 -9.06 -18.06 -7.59
CA VAL A 63 -10.47 -17.74 -7.81
C VAL A 63 -10.88 -18.03 -9.24
N LYS A 64 -11.91 -18.86 -9.40
CA LYS A 64 -12.53 -19.20 -10.68
C LYS A 64 -14.05 -19.14 -10.55
N ASP A 65 -14.70 -18.51 -11.52
CA ASP A 65 -16.15 -18.28 -11.53
C ASP A 65 -16.72 -17.67 -10.23
N GLY A 66 -15.91 -16.87 -9.52
CA GLY A 66 -16.25 -16.23 -8.25
C GLY A 66 -16.07 -17.11 -7.00
N GLN A 67 -15.62 -18.36 -7.13
CA GLN A 67 -15.31 -19.25 -6.00
C GLN A 67 -13.79 -19.30 -5.77
N SER A 68 -13.35 -19.08 -4.52
CA SER A 68 -11.95 -19.22 -4.13
C SER A 68 -11.63 -20.64 -3.66
N MET A 69 -10.47 -21.15 -4.05
CA MET A 69 -9.94 -22.46 -3.67
C MET A 69 -8.47 -22.32 -3.24
N PRO A 70 -8.04 -22.90 -2.10
CA PRO A 70 -6.63 -22.88 -1.71
C PRO A 70 -5.80 -23.80 -2.62
N ILE A 71 -4.67 -23.29 -3.13
CA ILE A 71 -3.62 -24.07 -3.81
C ILE A 71 -2.64 -24.64 -2.79
N SER A 72 -2.17 -23.78 -1.86
CA SER A 72 -1.15 -24.14 -0.87
C SER A 72 -1.16 -23.20 0.34
N THR A 73 -0.67 -23.66 1.48
CA THR A 73 -0.55 -22.90 2.74
C THR A 73 0.90 -22.94 3.25
N PHE A 74 1.37 -21.83 3.83
CA PHE A 74 2.77 -21.63 4.24
C PHE A 74 2.85 -20.99 5.63
N SER A 75 3.89 -21.36 6.39
CA SER A 75 4.24 -20.74 7.69
C SER A 75 5.33 -19.67 7.57
N HIS A 76 5.55 -19.15 6.35
CA HIS A 76 6.51 -18.12 6.02
C HIS A 76 5.92 -17.22 4.92
N PRO A 77 6.42 -15.99 4.74
CA PRO A 77 5.97 -15.11 3.67
C PRO A 77 6.16 -15.73 2.29
N VAL A 78 5.17 -15.50 1.42
CA VAL A 78 5.20 -15.81 -0.02
C VAL A 78 4.71 -14.58 -0.78
N PHE A 79 5.26 -14.35 -1.97
CA PHE A 79 5.05 -13.15 -2.77
C PHE A 79 4.99 -13.48 -4.27
N PHE A 80 4.59 -12.51 -5.10
CA PHE A 80 4.70 -12.54 -6.57
C PHE A 80 4.33 -13.90 -7.20
N PRO A 81 3.04 -14.29 -7.20
CA PRO A 81 2.61 -15.50 -7.88
C PRO A 81 2.90 -15.41 -9.39
N PHE A 82 3.47 -16.46 -9.96
CA PHE A 82 3.90 -16.51 -11.36
C PHE A 82 3.66 -17.90 -11.98
N LEU A 83 3.68 -18.05 -13.30
CA LEU A 83 3.57 -19.37 -13.97
C LEU A 83 4.94 -19.90 -14.39
N TYR A 84 5.24 -21.14 -14.01
CA TYR A 84 6.46 -21.85 -14.44
C TYR A 84 6.11 -23.24 -15.00
N ASN A 85 6.43 -23.50 -16.27
CA ASN A 85 6.10 -24.72 -17.01
C ASN A 85 4.61 -25.13 -16.92
N GLY A 86 3.70 -24.15 -16.90
CA GLY A 86 2.25 -24.36 -16.75
C GLY A 86 1.76 -24.55 -15.32
N GLU A 87 2.67 -24.73 -14.35
CA GLU A 87 2.33 -24.78 -12.92
C GLU A 87 2.37 -23.39 -12.29
N THR A 88 1.53 -23.16 -11.27
CA THR A 88 1.71 -21.99 -10.41
C THR A 88 2.98 -22.12 -9.58
N ALA A 89 3.69 -21.00 -9.48
CA ALA A 89 4.89 -20.77 -8.69
C ALA A 89 4.72 -19.46 -7.89
N TRP A 90 5.61 -19.25 -6.94
CA TRP A 90 5.67 -18.06 -6.09
C TRP A 90 7.11 -17.80 -5.65
N LEU A 91 7.36 -16.57 -5.19
CA LEU A 91 8.60 -16.14 -4.58
C LEU A 91 8.54 -16.21 -3.05
N THR A 92 9.70 -16.33 -2.42
CA THR A 92 9.90 -16.42 -0.96
C THR A 92 11.09 -15.57 -0.52
N ASP A 93 10.93 -14.80 0.55
CA ASP A 93 12.00 -14.16 1.30
C ASP A 93 11.90 -14.63 2.76
N SER A 94 13.00 -15.19 3.27
CA SER A 94 13.09 -15.86 4.58
C SER A 94 13.58 -14.96 5.72
N CYS A 95 14.00 -13.71 5.47
CA CYS A 95 14.58 -12.84 6.50
C CYS A 95 14.14 -11.36 6.45
N GLY A 96 13.38 -10.94 5.44
CA GLY A 96 12.92 -9.55 5.31
C GLY A 96 13.91 -8.64 4.60
N ASN A 97 14.85 -9.18 3.83
CA ASN A 97 15.81 -8.39 3.06
C ASN A 97 15.34 -8.03 1.64
N GLU A 98 14.10 -8.39 1.26
CA GLU A 98 13.52 -8.15 -0.07
C GLU A 98 14.31 -8.81 -1.22
N LEU A 99 15.20 -9.77 -0.92
CA LEU A 99 15.89 -10.61 -1.90
C LEU A 99 15.18 -11.96 -2.01
N TYR A 100 14.46 -12.15 -3.11
CA TYR A 100 13.55 -13.28 -3.26
C TYR A 100 14.19 -14.49 -3.94
N THR A 101 13.78 -15.66 -3.46
CA THR A 101 14.07 -16.99 -4.04
C THR A 101 12.79 -17.59 -4.60
N SER A 102 12.88 -18.45 -5.62
CA SER A 102 11.73 -19.14 -6.19
C SER A 102 11.45 -20.49 -5.51
N SER A 103 10.17 -20.80 -5.40
CA SER A 103 9.65 -22.15 -5.09
C SER A 103 10.04 -23.23 -6.11
N LYS A 104 10.44 -22.85 -7.34
CA LYS A 104 10.85 -23.78 -8.40
C LYS A 104 12.39 -23.87 -8.45
N ALA A 105 12.95 -24.92 -7.86
CA ALA A 105 14.40 -25.09 -7.73
C ALA A 105 15.20 -25.08 -9.05
N ASN A 106 14.59 -25.47 -10.18
CA ASN A 106 15.21 -25.34 -11.49
C ASN A 106 15.34 -23.89 -11.96
N PHE A 107 14.38 -23.02 -11.59
CA PHE A 107 14.44 -21.60 -11.92
C PHE A 107 15.52 -20.87 -11.11
N ASN A 108 15.69 -21.19 -9.82
CA ASN A 108 16.78 -20.63 -8.99
C ASN A 108 18.20 -20.87 -9.56
N ARG A 109 18.39 -21.93 -10.37
CA ARG A 109 19.67 -22.20 -11.06
C ARG A 109 19.94 -21.26 -12.24
N ILE A 110 18.93 -20.53 -12.68
CA ILE A 110 18.95 -19.59 -13.81
C ILE A 110 18.90 -18.16 -13.26
N SER A 111 17.90 -17.87 -12.41
CA SER A 111 17.66 -16.55 -11.83
C SER A 111 18.66 -16.14 -10.74
N GLY A 112 19.37 -17.09 -10.13
CA GLY A 112 20.03 -16.87 -8.85
C GLY A 112 19.05 -16.70 -7.69
N ASN A 113 19.57 -16.21 -6.56
CA ASN A 113 18.84 -16.02 -5.29
C ASN A 113 18.56 -14.54 -4.96
N THR A 114 18.56 -13.66 -5.96
CA THR A 114 18.57 -12.18 -5.81
C THR A 114 17.51 -11.50 -6.68
N ILE A 115 16.35 -12.16 -6.86
CA ILE A 115 15.22 -11.59 -7.59
C ILE A 115 14.62 -10.44 -6.75
N ASP A 116 14.38 -9.28 -7.37
CA ASP A 116 13.57 -8.16 -6.83
C ASP A 116 12.09 -8.40 -7.21
N ARG A 117 11.80 -8.65 -8.49
CA ARG A 117 10.44 -8.85 -9.02
C ARG A 117 10.41 -9.87 -10.14
N ILE A 118 9.26 -10.53 -10.28
CA ILE A 118 8.95 -11.41 -11.40
C ILE A 118 7.54 -11.13 -11.93
N TYR A 119 7.38 -11.29 -13.24
CA TYR A 119 6.12 -11.14 -13.96
C TYR A 119 5.97 -12.29 -14.96
N THR A 120 4.73 -12.65 -15.29
CA THR A 120 4.42 -13.68 -16.30
C THR A 120 3.48 -13.14 -17.37
N SER A 121 3.81 -13.45 -18.61
CA SER A 121 2.95 -13.34 -19.80
C SER A 121 1.65 -14.15 -19.68
N ASN A 122 0.61 -13.79 -20.45
CA ASN A 122 -0.75 -14.32 -20.33
C ASN A 122 -0.87 -15.83 -20.58
N THR A 123 -0.04 -16.35 -21.49
CA THR A 123 0.09 -17.78 -21.85
C THR A 123 0.95 -18.57 -20.89
N GLY A 124 1.73 -17.91 -20.03
CA GLY A 124 2.77 -18.56 -19.24
C GLY A 124 4.05 -18.89 -20.00
N ARG A 125 4.23 -18.48 -21.28
CA ARG A 125 5.46 -18.79 -22.04
C ARG A 125 6.67 -17.99 -21.58
N TYR A 126 6.50 -16.69 -21.37
CA TYR A 126 7.57 -15.76 -21.01
C TYR A 126 7.50 -15.33 -19.56
N LEU A 127 8.65 -15.28 -18.91
CA LEU A 127 8.88 -14.61 -17.63
C LEU A 127 9.76 -13.39 -17.85
N ILE A 128 9.46 -12.30 -17.14
CA ILE A 128 10.34 -11.13 -17.08
C ILE A 128 10.60 -10.83 -15.61
N TYR A 129 11.87 -10.70 -15.23
CA TYR A 129 12.27 -10.50 -13.84
C TYR A 129 13.49 -9.61 -13.72
N LYS A 130 13.62 -8.95 -12.57
CA LYS A 130 14.78 -8.12 -12.22
C LYS A 130 15.61 -8.86 -11.17
N LYS A 131 16.92 -8.97 -11.40
CA LYS A 131 17.92 -9.37 -10.41
C LYS A 131 18.60 -8.11 -9.87
N THR A 132 18.72 -7.99 -8.55
CA THR A 132 19.10 -6.75 -7.84
C THR A 132 20.39 -6.12 -8.38
N ASP A 133 21.44 -6.91 -8.59
CA ASP A 133 22.79 -6.44 -8.96
C ASP A 133 23.21 -6.79 -10.40
N GLU A 134 22.27 -7.17 -11.27
CA GLU A 134 22.56 -7.50 -12.69
C GLU A 134 21.70 -6.67 -13.67
N GLY A 135 20.38 -6.58 -13.45
CA GLY A 135 19.45 -5.92 -14.37
C GLY A 135 18.16 -6.71 -14.61
N VAL A 136 17.53 -6.48 -15.76
CA VAL A 136 16.22 -7.05 -16.14
C VAL A 136 16.41 -8.11 -17.23
N PHE A 137 15.76 -9.26 -17.05
CA PHE A 137 15.90 -10.44 -17.91
C PHE A 137 14.55 -10.91 -18.43
N LEU A 138 14.54 -11.36 -19.69
CA LEU A 138 13.49 -12.17 -20.30
C LEU A 138 13.91 -13.63 -20.25
N PHE A 139 12.98 -14.52 -19.90
CA PHE A 139 13.18 -15.98 -19.98
C PHE A 139 12.02 -16.61 -20.75
N ASP A 140 12.34 -17.22 -21.91
CA ASP A 140 11.39 -18.00 -22.70
C ASP A 140 11.40 -19.45 -22.22
N GLN A 141 10.31 -19.86 -21.58
CA GLN A 141 10.18 -21.19 -21.00
C GLN A 141 10.12 -22.31 -22.05
N GLN A 142 9.77 -21.99 -23.30
CA GLN A 142 9.76 -22.99 -24.38
C GLN A 142 11.18 -23.34 -24.85
N THR A 143 12.09 -22.37 -24.87
CA THR A 143 13.49 -22.55 -25.31
C THR A 143 14.48 -22.70 -24.14
N GLN A 144 14.02 -22.43 -22.90
CA GLN A 144 14.84 -22.33 -21.68
C GLN A 144 16.00 -21.32 -21.82
N CYS A 145 15.79 -20.26 -22.61
CA CYS A 145 16.77 -19.21 -22.88
C CYS A 145 16.52 -18.00 -21.98
N GLU A 146 17.53 -17.58 -21.22
CA GLU A 146 17.58 -16.28 -20.53
C GLU A 146 18.24 -15.24 -21.46
N THR A 147 17.68 -14.03 -21.52
CA THR A 147 18.25 -12.89 -22.26
C THR A 147 18.18 -11.64 -21.40
N LEU A 148 19.32 -10.98 -21.22
CA LEU A 148 19.40 -9.66 -20.57
C LEU A 148 18.73 -8.62 -21.48
N LEU A 149 17.76 -7.88 -20.94
CA LEU A 149 17.05 -6.81 -21.63
C LEU A 149 17.70 -5.45 -21.37
N GLU A 150 17.88 -5.10 -20.09
CA GLU A 150 18.39 -3.80 -19.64
C GLU A 150 19.36 -4.00 -18.47
N GLN A 151 20.49 -3.29 -18.48
CA GLN A 151 21.51 -3.34 -17.42
C GLN A 151 21.13 -2.42 -16.26
N LEU A 152 21.18 -2.94 -15.02
CA LEU A 152 21.23 -2.16 -13.78
C LEU A 152 20.23 -0.98 -13.64
N THR A 153 19.00 -1.13 -14.12
CA THR A 153 17.92 -0.17 -13.86
C THR A 153 17.32 -0.35 -12.46
N ASN A 154 17.09 0.78 -11.78
CA ASN A 154 16.36 0.83 -10.51
C ASN A 154 14.84 1.03 -10.71
N GLU A 155 14.40 1.54 -11.86
CA GLU A 155 13.04 2.06 -12.08
C GLU A 155 12.15 1.19 -12.99
N PHE A 156 12.64 0.03 -13.43
CA PHE A 156 11.84 -0.99 -14.13
C PHE A 156 10.52 -1.29 -13.40
N THR A 157 9.42 -0.78 -13.94
CA THR A 157 8.10 -0.78 -13.29
C THR A 157 6.98 -0.92 -14.32
N HIS A 158 5.79 -1.28 -13.81
CA HIS A 158 4.54 -1.28 -14.56
C HIS A 158 4.57 -2.07 -15.88
N LEU A 159 5.23 -3.24 -15.87
CA LEU A 159 5.19 -4.16 -16.98
C LEU A 159 3.76 -4.67 -17.23
N ALA A 160 3.33 -4.63 -18.49
CA ALA A 160 2.10 -5.26 -18.97
C ALA A 160 2.34 -6.00 -20.29
N PHE A 161 1.59 -7.08 -20.52
CA PHE A 161 1.67 -7.94 -21.69
C PHE A 161 0.45 -7.74 -22.59
N ASP A 162 0.60 -7.82 -23.91
CA ASP A 162 -0.54 -7.78 -24.82
C ASP A 162 -1.32 -9.11 -24.79
N PRO A 163 -2.61 -9.15 -25.16
CA PRO A 163 -3.43 -10.37 -25.09
C PRO A 163 -2.90 -11.59 -25.87
N THR A 164 -1.96 -11.39 -26.80
CA THR A 164 -1.34 -12.43 -27.63
C THR A 164 0.08 -12.83 -27.20
N ASP A 165 0.66 -12.16 -26.19
CA ASP A 165 2.07 -12.26 -25.80
C ASP A 165 3.06 -12.11 -26.98
N SER A 166 2.72 -11.22 -27.93
CA SER A 166 3.63 -10.78 -28.99
C SER A 166 4.58 -9.68 -28.49
N ILE A 167 4.07 -8.80 -27.60
CA ILE A 167 4.79 -7.70 -27.00
C ILE A 167 4.49 -7.55 -25.50
N ALA A 168 5.43 -6.95 -24.79
CA ALA A 168 5.22 -6.34 -23.48
C ALA A 168 5.60 -4.86 -23.52
N SER A 169 5.09 -4.09 -22.55
CA SER A 169 5.44 -2.68 -22.36
C SER A 169 5.74 -2.39 -20.90
N TYR A 170 6.72 -1.55 -20.61
CA TYR A 170 7.11 -1.17 -19.24
C TYR A 170 7.52 0.31 -19.15
N LYS A 171 7.64 0.82 -17.92
CA LYS A 171 8.25 2.10 -17.58
C LYS A 171 9.69 1.86 -17.11
N ASP A 172 10.60 2.72 -17.56
CA ASP A 172 11.91 2.91 -16.93
C ASP A 172 12.28 4.40 -17.02
N GLY A 173 12.69 5.01 -15.91
CA GLY A 173 12.72 6.47 -15.76
C GLY A 173 11.37 7.12 -16.13
N ASP A 174 11.40 8.29 -16.77
CA ASP A 174 10.20 8.96 -17.33
C ASP A 174 9.69 8.35 -18.64
N ASP A 175 10.31 7.27 -19.13
CA ASP A 175 10.12 6.73 -20.47
C ASP A 175 9.29 5.44 -20.49
N LEU A 176 8.68 5.18 -21.65
CA LEU A 176 7.97 3.94 -21.95
C LEU A 176 8.78 3.12 -22.95
N PHE A 177 8.79 1.80 -22.76
CA PHE A 177 9.50 0.85 -23.62
C PHE A 177 8.54 -0.20 -24.16
N ILE A 178 8.82 -0.69 -25.36
CA ILE A 178 8.23 -1.90 -25.95
C ILE A 178 9.29 -2.99 -26.01
N LEU A 179 8.88 -4.20 -25.69
CA LEU A 179 9.65 -5.43 -25.84
C LEU A 179 8.92 -6.38 -26.79
N HIS A 180 9.56 -6.77 -27.89
CA HIS A 180 9.09 -7.84 -28.75
C HIS A 180 9.51 -9.20 -28.16
N LEU A 181 8.56 -9.94 -27.57
CA LEU A 181 8.85 -11.12 -26.77
C LEU A 181 9.51 -12.28 -27.55
N PRO A 182 9.13 -12.58 -28.82
CA PRO A 182 9.77 -13.66 -29.59
C PRO A 182 11.21 -13.38 -30.04
N SER A 183 11.66 -12.12 -30.01
CA SER A 183 13.00 -11.70 -30.46
C SER A 183 13.86 -11.06 -29.37
N ALA A 184 13.31 -10.87 -28.16
CA ALA A 184 13.92 -10.13 -27.05
C ALA A 184 14.34 -8.67 -27.38
N ILE A 185 13.81 -8.08 -28.46
CA ILE A 185 14.17 -6.71 -28.87
C ILE A 185 13.39 -5.69 -28.04
N THR A 186 14.10 -4.99 -27.15
CA THR A 186 13.64 -3.78 -26.43
C THR A 186 13.77 -2.53 -27.32
N GLY A 187 12.89 -1.55 -27.13
CA GLY A 187 12.93 -0.26 -27.81
C GLY A 187 12.15 0.82 -27.07
N LYS A 188 12.77 1.96 -26.84
CA LYS A 188 12.13 3.15 -26.25
C LYS A 188 11.05 3.70 -27.19
N LEU A 189 9.84 3.87 -26.67
CA LEU A 189 8.70 4.46 -27.36
C LEU A 189 8.89 5.98 -27.49
N ALA A 190 8.88 6.49 -28.73
CA ALA A 190 8.97 7.92 -29.00
C ALA A 190 7.63 8.63 -28.68
N VAL A 191 7.46 9.07 -27.43
CA VAL A 191 6.27 9.81 -26.96
C VAL A 191 6.56 11.31 -26.87
N PRO A 192 6.11 12.14 -27.84
CA PRO A 192 6.21 13.60 -27.77
C PRO A 192 5.19 14.24 -26.81
N LEU A 193 5.16 13.77 -25.56
CA LEU A 193 4.45 14.39 -24.42
C LEU A 193 5.47 14.68 -23.31
N SER A 194 5.30 15.78 -22.58
CA SER A 194 6.19 16.11 -21.46
C SER A 194 5.85 15.33 -20.17
N GLY A 195 6.74 15.41 -19.18
CA GLY A 195 6.52 14.82 -17.86
C GLY A 195 6.46 13.29 -17.82
N GLU A 196 6.16 12.79 -16.63
CA GLU A 196 6.20 11.36 -16.33
C GLU A 196 5.06 10.58 -17.02
N LYS A 197 5.39 9.36 -17.44
CA LYS A 197 4.52 8.42 -18.15
C LYS A 197 4.39 7.16 -17.29
N PHE A 198 3.17 6.70 -17.09
CA PHE A 198 2.86 5.63 -16.13
C PHE A 198 2.01 4.54 -16.77
N ASN A 199 2.16 3.34 -16.23
CA ASN A 199 1.18 2.25 -16.40
C ASN A 199 0.85 1.95 -17.87
N PRO A 200 1.84 1.65 -18.73
CA PRO A 200 1.56 1.29 -20.11
C PRO A 200 0.81 -0.05 -20.17
N CYS A 201 -0.18 -0.13 -21.05
CA CYS A 201 -1.02 -1.30 -21.31
C CYS A 201 -1.15 -1.50 -22.82
N PRO A 202 -0.50 -2.53 -23.40
CA PRO A 202 -0.52 -2.78 -24.83
C PRO A 202 -1.79 -3.56 -25.22
N PHE A 203 -2.56 -3.04 -26.17
CA PHE A 203 -3.81 -3.63 -26.62
C PHE A 203 -4.11 -3.26 -28.08
N ALA A 204 -4.41 -4.27 -28.91
CA ALA A 204 -4.85 -4.11 -30.30
C ALA A 204 -3.97 -3.14 -31.15
N GLY A 205 -2.65 -3.31 -31.11
CA GLY A 205 -1.69 -2.48 -31.86
C GLY A 205 -1.44 -1.08 -31.30
N LYS A 206 -1.94 -0.77 -30.10
CA LYS A 206 -1.73 0.51 -29.41
C LYS A 206 -1.21 0.28 -27.99
N ILE A 207 -0.62 1.29 -27.38
CA ILE A 207 -0.32 1.33 -25.94
C ILE A 207 -1.21 2.40 -25.30
N TYR A 208 -1.96 2.04 -24.28
CA TYR A 208 -2.68 2.97 -23.43
C TYR A 208 -1.83 3.26 -22.18
N PHE A 209 -1.71 4.52 -21.79
CA PHE A 209 -0.86 4.93 -20.66
C PHE A 209 -1.41 6.19 -20.00
N ALA A 210 -1.10 6.37 -18.72
CA ALA A 210 -1.36 7.63 -18.03
C ALA A 210 -0.16 8.56 -18.20
N CYS A 211 -0.39 9.83 -18.52
CA CYS A 211 0.68 10.82 -18.64
C CYS A 211 0.20 12.20 -18.20
N ARG A 212 1.09 12.96 -17.58
CA ARG A 212 0.81 14.31 -17.08
C ARG A 212 0.90 15.38 -18.18
N ASP A 213 1.75 15.16 -19.18
CA ASP A 213 2.05 16.13 -20.23
C ASP A 213 2.40 17.51 -19.63
N THR A 214 1.53 18.51 -19.83
CA THR A 214 1.66 19.89 -19.36
C THR A 214 0.57 20.26 -18.33
N ALA A 215 -0.23 19.29 -17.89
CA ALA A 215 -1.39 19.51 -17.04
C ALA A 215 -1.09 19.26 -15.55
N GLN A 216 -1.95 19.79 -14.67
CA GLN A 216 -1.88 19.51 -13.23
C GLN A 216 -2.16 18.05 -12.88
N PHE A 217 -2.95 17.35 -13.69
CA PHE A 217 -3.39 15.97 -13.44
C PHE A 217 -3.10 15.08 -14.65
N THR A 218 -2.79 13.82 -14.39
CA THR A 218 -2.61 12.81 -15.44
C THR A 218 -3.88 12.58 -16.27
N ALA A 219 -3.73 12.54 -17.58
CA ALA A 219 -4.75 12.07 -18.52
C ALA A 219 -4.37 10.70 -19.09
N ILE A 220 -5.34 9.96 -19.60
CA ILE A 220 -5.11 8.68 -20.28
C ILE A 220 -4.96 8.93 -21.78
N TYR A 221 -3.84 8.51 -22.33
CA TYR A 221 -3.48 8.60 -23.75
C TYR A 221 -3.43 7.21 -24.37
N SER A 222 -3.46 7.16 -25.71
CA SER A 222 -3.09 6.01 -26.51
C SER A 222 -2.07 6.41 -27.56
N CYS A 223 -0.96 5.65 -27.68
CA CYS A 223 -0.02 5.74 -28.79
C CYS A 223 -0.25 4.55 -29.73
N ASP A 224 -0.34 4.81 -31.05
CA ASP A 224 -0.46 3.78 -32.08
C ASP A 224 0.92 3.26 -32.51
N LEU A 225 1.13 1.94 -32.46
CA LEU A 225 2.46 1.35 -32.69
C LEU A 225 2.94 1.41 -34.14
N SER A 226 2.04 1.60 -35.10
CA SER A 226 2.40 1.59 -36.53
C SER A 226 2.69 2.99 -37.09
N SER A 227 2.12 4.02 -36.46
CA SER A 227 2.19 5.42 -36.90
C SER A 227 2.86 6.36 -35.89
N SER A 228 3.04 5.92 -34.64
CA SER A 228 3.38 6.75 -33.48
C SER A 228 2.38 7.89 -33.22
N GLU A 229 1.16 7.80 -33.75
CA GLU A 229 0.10 8.79 -33.50
C GLU A 229 -0.38 8.71 -32.05
N ILE A 230 -0.43 9.86 -31.38
CA ILE A 230 -0.92 9.98 -29.99
C ILE A 230 -2.30 10.62 -29.97
N SER A 231 -3.23 9.96 -29.28
CA SER A 231 -4.57 10.46 -28.99
C SER A 231 -4.81 10.52 -27.48
N LYS A 232 -5.50 11.57 -26.99
CA LYS A 232 -5.97 11.64 -25.61
C LYS A 232 -7.34 10.93 -25.49
N VAL A 233 -7.41 9.88 -24.69
CA VAL A 233 -8.56 8.95 -24.59
C VAL A 233 -9.51 9.32 -23.45
N HIS A 234 -8.99 9.87 -22.36
CA HIS A 234 -9.78 10.37 -21.23
C HIS A 234 -8.99 11.38 -20.38
N GLN A 235 -9.68 12.33 -19.75
CA GLN A 235 -9.13 13.25 -18.74
C GLN A 235 -10.24 13.63 -17.75
N THR A 236 -9.87 13.93 -16.51
CA THR A 236 -10.75 14.57 -15.51
C THR A 236 -9.98 15.68 -14.80
N SER A 237 -10.49 16.21 -13.68
CA SER A 237 -9.79 17.17 -12.81
C SER A 237 -9.07 16.46 -11.64
N ASN A 238 -8.72 15.19 -11.81
CA ASN A 238 -8.17 14.29 -10.79
C ASN A 238 -7.05 13.44 -11.43
N GLU A 239 -6.15 12.86 -10.62
CA GLU A 239 -5.10 11.96 -11.14
C GLU A 239 -5.71 10.65 -11.69
N LEU A 240 -5.35 10.26 -12.91
CA LEU A 240 -5.75 9.00 -13.55
C LEU A 240 -4.58 8.02 -13.61
N ARG A 241 -4.77 6.80 -13.11
CA ARG A 241 -3.72 5.76 -12.99
C ARG A 241 -4.19 4.41 -13.49
N LEU A 242 -3.24 3.52 -13.78
CA LEU A 242 -3.48 2.12 -14.17
C LEU A 242 -4.60 1.96 -15.24
N PRO A 243 -4.45 2.53 -16.45
CA PRO A 243 -5.37 2.25 -17.54
C PRO A 243 -5.22 0.78 -17.97
N THR A 244 -6.32 0.10 -18.25
CA THR A 244 -6.32 -1.26 -18.82
C THR A 244 -7.48 -1.41 -19.79
N VAL A 245 -7.21 -1.92 -20.98
CA VAL A 245 -8.17 -1.92 -22.10
C VAL A 245 -8.65 -3.32 -22.46
N THR A 246 -9.90 -3.36 -22.89
CA THR A 246 -10.61 -4.48 -23.50
C THR A 246 -11.37 -3.94 -24.72
N ASP A 247 -11.86 -4.79 -25.63
CA ASP A 247 -12.45 -4.38 -26.92
C ASP A 247 -13.60 -3.35 -26.80
N THR A 248 -14.28 -3.33 -25.66
CA THR A 248 -15.44 -2.44 -25.41
C THR A 248 -15.20 -1.38 -24.34
N SER A 249 -14.14 -1.52 -23.51
CA SER A 249 -14.03 -0.81 -22.23
C SER A 249 -12.59 -0.49 -21.87
N LEU A 250 -12.35 0.77 -21.48
CA LEU A 250 -11.18 1.23 -20.75
C LEU A 250 -11.51 1.23 -19.25
N TYR A 251 -10.75 0.51 -18.46
CA TYR A 251 -10.74 0.58 -17.00
C TYR A 251 -9.59 1.47 -16.54
N PHE A 252 -9.73 2.10 -15.37
CA PHE A 252 -8.69 2.95 -14.77
C PHE A 252 -9.01 3.25 -13.31
N ILE A 253 -8.00 3.68 -12.55
CA ILE A 253 -8.17 4.29 -11.23
C ILE A 253 -8.21 5.81 -11.39
N GLU A 254 -9.15 6.45 -10.71
CA GLU A 254 -9.19 7.90 -10.50
C GLU A 254 -8.94 8.21 -9.02
N ILE A 255 -7.95 9.04 -8.71
CA ILE A 255 -7.61 9.42 -7.33
C ILE A 255 -8.35 10.71 -6.97
N ILE A 256 -9.38 10.61 -6.12
CA ILE A 256 -10.15 11.77 -5.63
C ILE A 256 -9.96 11.91 -4.13
N ASN A 257 -9.37 13.00 -3.66
CA ASN A 257 -9.13 13.25 -2.23
C ASN A 257 -8.39 12.09 -1.53
N SER A 258 -7.34 11.57 -2.17
CA SER A 258 -6.63 10.35 -1.75
C SER A 258 -7.51 9.10 -1.67
N GLN A 259 -8.63 9.01 -2.41
CA GLN A 259 -9.36 7.75 -2.58
C GLN A 259 -9.14 7.21 -3.99
N TYR A 260 -8.69 5.96 -4.09
CA TYR A 260 -8.28 5.33 -5.35
C TYR A 260 -9.48 4.56 -5.92
N LEU A 261 -10.30 5.25 -6.70
CA LEU A 261 -11.60 4.76 -7.14
C LEU A 261 -11.51 4.08 -8.51
N LEU A 262 -11.99 2.85 -8.62
CA LEU A 262 -12.01 2.10 -9.87
C LEU A 262 -13.17 2.59 -10.76
N ARG A 263 -12.84 2.88 -12.02
CA ARG A 263 -13.72 3.41 -13.06
C ARG A 263 -13.75 2.48 -14.27
N ARG A 264 -14.84 2.55 -15.04
CA ARG A 264 -14.97 1.92 -16.36
C ARG A 264 -15.56 2.91 -17.37
N LYS A 265 -14.80 3.27 -18.39
CA LYS A 265 -15.26 4.03 -19.57
C LYS A 265 -15.58 3.07 -20.71
N SER A 266 -16.83 3.09 -21.19
CA SER A 266 -17.20 2.45 -22.45
C SER A 266 -16.49 3.17 -23.61
N LEU A 267 -15.80 2.42 -24.46
CA LEU A 267 -15.12 2.98 -25.63
C LEU A 267 -16.12 3.39 -26.72
N THR A 268 -17.17 2.60 -26.92
CA THR A 268 -18.22 2.85 -27.93
C THR A 268 -19.13 4.03 -27.59
N SER A 269 -19.49 4.20 -26.30
CA SER A 269 -20.48 5.22 -25.88
C SER A 269 -19.88 6.41 -25.12
N GLY A 270 -18.58 6.36 -24.79
CA GLY A 270 -17.91 7.36 -23.96
C GLY A 270 -18.32 7.39 -22.48
N LYS A 271 -19.45 6.77 -22.11
CA LYS A 271 -19.98 6.77 -20.74
C LYS A 271 -18.98 6.18 -19.75
N VAL A 272 -18.81 6.86 -18.61
CA VAL A 272 -18.08 6.35 -17.44
C VAL A 272 -19.08 5.79 -16.42
N ASP A 273 -18.80 4.60 -15.90
CA ASP A 273 -19.43 3.98 -14.74
C ASP A 273 -18.44 3.92 -13.56
N GLN A 274 -18.94 4.09 -12.34
CA GLN A 274 -18.20 3.93 -11.09
C GLN A 274 -18.26 2.46 -10.62
N ILE A 275 -17.13 1.89 -10.18
CA ILE A 275 -17.06 0.52 -9.62
C ILE A 275 -16.85 0.56 -8.10
N THR A 276 -15.97 1.43 -7.59
CA THR A 276 -15.85 1.73 -6.15
C THR A 276 -16.18 3.18 -5.85
N ASP A 277 -16.76 3.44 -4.67
CA ASP A 277 -17.26 4.75 -4.23
C ASP A 277 -16.38 5.45 -3.18
N ARG A 278 -15.57 4.67 -2.45
CA ARG A 278 -14.66 5.12 -1.41
C ARG A 278 -13.39 4.25 -1.37
N GLY A 279 -12.49 4.53 -0.43
CA GLY A 279 -11.37 3.64 -0.09
C GLY A 279 -10.25 3.61 -1.13
N VAL A 280 -9.55 2.47 -1.22
CA VAL A 280 -8.35 2.29 -2.05
C VAL A 280 -8.42 0.98 -2.83
N VAL A 281 -8.43 1.07 -4.16
CA VAL A 281 -8.10 -0.03 -5.05
C VAL A 281 -6.59 0.00 -5.34
N TYR A 282 -5.90 -1.12 -5.12
CA TYR A 282 -4.46 -1.27 -5.33
C TYR A 282 -4.13 -1.75 -6.74
N THR A 283 -4.91 -2.71 -7.23
CA THR A 283 -4.77 -3.34 -8.54
C THR A 283 -6.11 -3.94 -8.97
N TYR A 284 -6.27 -4.23 -10.26
CA TYR A 284 -7.43 -4.92 -10.79
C TYR A 284 -7.10 -5.67 -12.09
N ILE A 285 -7.89 -6.70 -12.40
CA ILE A 285 -7.80 -7.50 -13.63
C ILE A 285 -9.21 -7.59 -14.23
N PRO A 286 -9.46 -6.98 -15.41
CA PRO A 286 -10.75 -7.10 -16.09
C PRO A 286 -10.88 -8.45 -16.82
N GLY A 287 -12.06 -9.07 -16.68
CA GLY A 287 -12.52 -10.19 -17.49
C GLY A 287 -13.83 -9.85 -18.22
N GLU A 288 -14.33 -10.80 -19.02
CA GLU A 288 -15.51 -10.60 -19.88
C GLU A 288 -16.80 -10.25 -19.12
N LYS A 289 -17.00 -10.86 -17.96
CA LYS A 289 -18.26 -10.81 -17.17
C LYS A 289 -18.10 -10.11 -15.82
N GLN A 290 -16.86 -10.02 -15.33
CA GLN A 290 -16.54 -9.44 -14.03
C GLN A 290 -15.11 -8.89 -13.99
N VAL A 291 -14.86 -7.96 -13.06
CA VAL A 291 -13.53 -7.40 -12.79
C VAL A 291 -13.11 -7.85 -11.40
N TYR A 292 -11.94 -8.49 -11.29
CA TYR A 292 -11.34 -8.80 -10.00
C TYR A 292 -10.48 -7.63 -9.54
N TYR A 293 -10.50 -7.25 -8.27
CA TYR A 293 -9.71 -6.12 -7.77
C TYR A 293 -9.35 -6.25 -6.29
N SER A 294 -8.15 -5.78 -5.92
CA SER A 294 -7.65 -5.77 -4.53
C SER A 294 -7.98 -4.41 -3.89
N TYR A 295 -8.70 -4.43 -2.77
CA TYR A 295 -9.33 -3.24 -2.17
C TYR A 295 -9.27 -3.20 -0.65
N ALA A 296 -9.04 -2.01 -0.08
CA ALA A 296 -9.22 -1.71 1.34
C ALA A 296 -10.01 -0.41 1.54
N ASP A 297 -10.66 -0.28 2.69
CA ASP A 297 -11.06 1.00 3.27
C ASP A 297 -10.83 0.97 4.79
N ILE A 298 -11.04 2.08 5.49
CA ILE A 298 -10.78 2.21 6.93
C ILE A 298 -11.38 1.08 7.78
N ASN A 299 -12.47 0.44 7.33
CA ASN A 299 -13.19 -0.62 8.06
C ASN A 299 -13.06 -2.01 7.42
N SER A 300 -12.23 -2.19 6.39
CA SER A 300 -12.01 -3.49 5.72
C SER A 300 -10.54 -3.69 5.33
N THR A 301 -9.94 -4.79 5.77
CA THR A 301 -8.62 -5.22 5.32
C THR A 301 -8.54 -5.34 3.80
N LYS A 302 -7.36 -5.05 3.25
CA LYS A 302 -7.02 -5.24 1.82
C LYS A 302 -7.39 -6.65 1.37
N SER A 303 -8.45 -6.78 0.59
CA SER A 303 -9.09 -8.06 0.23
C SER A 303 -9.36 -8.12 -1.28
N LEU A 304 -9.46 -9.34 -1.84
CA LEU A 304 -9.88 -9.54 -3.22
C LEU A 304 -11.42 -9.47 -3.35
N TYR A 305 -11.89 -8.69 -4.31
CA TYR A 305 -13.31 -8.58 -4.69
C TYR A 305 -13.50 -8.97 -6.16
N SER A 306 -14.72 -9.36 -6.50
CA SER A 306 -15.23 -9.45 -7.88
C SER A 306 -16.40 -8.49 -8.05
N TYR A 307 -16.31 -7.59 -9.03
CA TYR A 307 -17.40 -6.75 -9.51
C TYR A 307 -18.03 -7.35 -10.76
N ARG A 308 -19.29 -7.79 -10.66
CA ARG A 308 -20.06 -8.32 -11.80
C ARG A 308 -20.54 -7.20 -12.71
N LEU A 309 -20.23 -7.30 -14.00
CA LEU A 309 -20.56 -6.28 -15.01
C LEU A 309 -22.05 -6.22 -15.36
N ASP A 310 -22.78 -7.33 -15.16
CA ASP A 310 -24.20 -7.47 -15.48
C ASP A 310 -25.10 -6.97 -14.34
N THR A 311 -24.86 -7.42 -13.11
CA THR A 311 -25.61 -6.99 -11.91
C THR A 311 -25.13 -5.68 -11.32
N ARG A 312 -23.92 -5.21 -11.68
CA ARG A 312 -23.25 -4.02 -11.12
C ARG A 312 -23.01 -4.12 -9.61
N THR A 313 -22.69 -5.32 -9.13
CA THR A 313 -22.48 -5.62 -7.71
C THR A 313 -21.07 -6.12 -7.45
N SER A 314 -20.38 -5.55 -6.47
CA SER A 314 -19.17 -6.12 -5.89
C SER A 314 -19.49 -7.13 -4.79
N VAL A 315 -18.75 -8.24 -4.78
CA VAL A 315 -18.71 -9.21 -3.68
C VAL A 315 -17.25 -9.49 -3.32
N PRO A 316 -16.90 -9.67 -2.04
CA PRO A 316 -15.59 -10.20 -1.69
C PRO A 316 -15.48 -11.67 -2.13
N ILE A 317 -14.28 -12.07 -2.53
CA ILE A 317 -13.94 -13.45 -2.92
C ILE A 317 -13.58 -14.32 -1.71
N ASP A 318 -13.31 -13.70 -0.58
CA ASP A 318 -12.75 -14.30 0.63
C ASP A 318 -13.34 -13.64 1.89
N SER A 319 -13.09 -14.21 3.07
CA SER A 319 -13.52 -13.64 4.34
C SER A 319 -12.76 -12.34 4.66
N ILE A 320 -13.41 -11.18 4.45
CA ILE A 320 -12.90 -9.89 4.92
C ILE A 320 -12.88 -9.87 6.46
N THR A 321 -11.79 -9.42 7.08
CA THR A 321 -11.84 -9.00 8.48
C THR A 321 -12.41 -7.58 8.54
N LEU A 322 -13.67 -7.46 8.96
CA LEU A 322 -14.36 -6.17 9.07
C LEU A 322 -14.12 -5.52 10.44
N PHE A 323 -13.79 -4.23 10.42
CA PHE A 323 -13.47 -3.41 11.58
C PHE A 323 -14.40 -2.19 11.65
N PRO A 324 -15.73 -2.37 11.85
CA PRO A 324 -16.73 -1.31 11.78
C PRO A 324 -16.61 -0.24 12.88
N ASP A 325 -15.68 -0.42 13.82
CA ASP A 325 -15.45 0.46 14.95
C ASP A 325 -14.65 1.71 14.60
N LEU A 326 -13.93 1.76 13.47
CA LEU A 326 -13.24 2.98 13.07
C LEU A 326 -14.17 3.95 12.32
N GLU A 327 -13.84 5.22 12.46
CA GLU A 327 -14.40 6.31 11.67
C GLU A 327 -13.23 7.14 11.11
N ALA A 328 -13.19 7.29 9.78
CA ALA A 328 -12.35 8.29 9.11
C ALA A 328 -13.21 9.47 8.65
N LYS A 329 -12.85 10.68 9.08
CA LYS A 329 -13.49 11.94 8.68
C LYS A 329 -12.47 12.85 7.99
N PRO A 330 -12.88 13.66 6.99
CA PRO A 330 -12.06 14.77 6.52
C PRO A 330 -11.69 15.71 7.67
N TYR A 331 -10.42 16.06 7.79
CA TYR A 331 -9.90 17.05 8.73
C TYR A 331 -9.40 18.26 7.94
N VAL A 332 -9.87 19.45 8.29
CA VAL A 332 -9.63 20.68 7.53
C VAL A 332 -8.76 21.64 8.33
N ILE A 333 -7.59 22.01 7.80
CA ILE A 333 -6.83 23.17 8.25
C ILE A 333 -7.46 24.43 7.62
N THR A 334 -7.43 24.51 6.30
CA THR A 334 -7.93 25.65 5.52
C THR A 334 -9.10 25.21 4.63
N PRO A 335 -10.25 25.91 4.62
CA PRO A 335 -11.34 25.58 3.70
C PRO A 335 -10.89 25.72 2.23
N GLY A 336 -11.10 24.68 1.42
CA GLY A 336 -10.67 24.61 0.02
C GLY A 336 -9.25 24.07 -0.21
N ASP A 337 -8.56 23.66 0.87
CA ASP A 337 -7.27 22.96 0.83
C ASP A 337 -7.46 21.45 0.55
N THR A 338 -6.35 20.73 0.52
CA THR A 338 -6.27 19.28 0.43
C THR A 338 -7.00 18.56 1.57
N VAL A 339 -7.45 17.33 1.30
CA VAL A 339 -8.17 16.51 2.29
C VAL A 339 -7.15 15.76 3.16
N HIS A 340 -6.99 16.21 4.39
CA HIS A 340 -6.40 15.41 5.46
C HIS A 340 -7.47 14.53 6.10
N TYR A 341 -7.06 13.53 6.88
CA TYR A 341 -7.99 12.62 7.57
C TYR A 341 -7.83 12.66 9.09
N GLN A 342 -8.93 12.51 9.82
CA GLN A 342 -9.00 12.22 11.24
C GLN A 342 -9.54 10.80 11.43
N ILE A 343 -8.80 9.94 12.12
CA ILE A 343 -9.21 8.59 12.50
C ILE A 343 -9.52 8.55 14.00
N SER A 344 -10.62 7.90 14.37
CA SER A 344 -10.89 7.52 15.77
C SER A 344 -11.69 6.23 15.87
N SER A 345 -11.54 5.50 16.98
CA SER A 345 -12.42 4.37 17.31
C SER A 345 -13.70 4.86 17.99
N ASN A 346 -14.86 4.41 17.50
CA ASN A 346 -16.18 4.61 18.08
C ASN A 346 -16.35 3.94 19.46
N LYS A 347 -15.44 3.02 19.82
CA LYS A 347 -15.38 2.36 21.15
C LYS A 347 -14.54 3.13 22.18
N ALA A 348 -13.86 4.21 21.80
CA ALA A 348 -12.94 4.94 22.69
C ALA A 348 -13.69 5.74 23.77
N ILE A 349 -13.77 5.20 24.99
CA ILE A 349 -14.41 5.85 26.16
C ILE A 349 -13.63 7.09 26.62
N SER A 350 -12.30 7.11 26.42
CA SER A 350 -11.44 8.26 26.74
C SER A 350 -10.38 8.45 25.66
N ARG A 351 -9.84 9.67 25.58
CA ARG A 351 -8.74 10.03 24.68
C ARG A 351 -7.49 10.32 25.53
N PRO A 352 -6.42 9.50 25.46
CA PRO A 352 -5.17 9.81 26.15
C PRO A 352 -4.57 11.10 25.60
N GLY A 353 -4.34 11.14 24.29
CA GLY A 353 -3.96 12.32 23.51
C GLY A 353 -4.26 12.20 22.01
N THR A 354 -3.66 13.08 21.22
CA THR A 354 -3.76 13.10 19.75
C THR A 354 -2.41 12.72 19.13
N ILE A 355 -2.42 11.92 18.07
CA ILE A 355 -1.24 11.53 17.28
C ILE A 355 -1.30 12.26 15.94
N LEU A 356 -0.25 13.00 15.58
CA LEU A 356 -0.01 13.46 14.22
C LEU A 356 0.76 12.36 13.47
N PHE A 357 0.18 11.74 12.45
CA PHE A 357 0.80 10.67 11.67
C PHE A 357 1.29 11.16 10.31
N ILE A 358 2.61 11.23 10.14
CA ILE A 358 3.24 11.53 8.85
C ILE A 358 3.40 10.23 8.07
N HIS A 359 2.70 10.14 6.93
CA HIS A 359 2.72 8.97 6.06
C HIS A 359 4.13 8.71 5.47
N PRO A 360 4.46 7.44 5.14
CA PRO A 360 5.67 7.14 4.38
C PRO A 360 5.63 7.74 2.97
N GLY A 361 6.80 8.00 2.39
CA GLY A 361 6.95 8.65 1.09
C GLY A 361 6.71 10.17 1.16
N LEU A 362 7.73 10.98 0.89
CA LEU A 362 7.55 12.44 0.71
C LEU A 362 6.57 12.74 -0.44
N HIS A 363 6.62 11.94 -1.50
CA HIS A 363 5.65 11.89 -2.59
C HIS A 363 4.78 10.62 -2.48
N GLY A 364 4.35 10.30 -1.25
CA GLY A 364 3.33 9.29 -0.94
C GLY A 364 1.97 9.95 -0.69
N ASP A 365 1.05 9.24 -0.04
CA ASP A 365 -0.20 9.82 0.45
C ASP A 365 -0.74 9.09 1.69
N TYR A 366 -1.57 9.78 2.47
CA TYR A 366 -2.53 9.14 3.36
C TYR A 366 -3.90 9.08 2.71
N SER A 367 -4.27 7.86 2.36
CA SER A 367 -5.58 7.46 1.85
C SER A 367 -6.35 6.69 2.94
N PRO A 368 -7.70 6.75 2.99
CA PRO A 368 -8.52 6.17 4.07
C PRO A 368 -8.69 4.64 3.91
N ARG A 369 -7.55 3.96 3.86
CA ARG A 369 -7.36 2.50 3.84
C ARG A 369 -7.25 1.96 5.26
N PHE A 370 -7.53 0.66 5.43
CA PHE A 370 -7.15 -0.03 6.66
C PHE A 370 -5.63 0.03 6.83
N GLU A 371 -5.19 0.34 8.03
CA GLU A 371 -3.78 0.31 8.43
C GLU A 371 -3.76 -0.29 9.85
N PRO A 372 -3.13 -1.45 10.08
CA PRO A 372 -3.34 -2.21 11.32
C PRO A 372 -2.76 -1.50 12.55
N LEU A 373 -1.63 -0.80 12.43
CA LEU A 373 -1.07 -0.02 13.54
C LEU A 373 -1.98 1.17 13.88
N LEU A 374 -2.49 1.90 12.89
CA LEU A 374 -3.43 2.99 13.14
C LEU A 374 -4.74 2.47 13.76
N TYR A 375 -5.19 1.27 13.37
CA TYR A 375 -6.31 0.58 14.03
C TYR A 375 -6.01 0.24 15.50
N HIS A 376 -4.82 -0.30 15.82
CA HIS A 376 -4.43 -0.57 17.21
C HIS A 376 -4.36 0.71 18.05
N LEU A 377 -3.80 1.80 17.49
CA LEU A 377 -3.69 3.09 18.18
C LEU A 377 -5.05 3.77 18.37
N ALA A 378 -5.94 3.74 17.36
CA ALA A 378 -7.29 4.28 17.48
C ALA A 378 -8.11 3.53 18.55
N ASN A 379 -7.97 2.20 18.64
CA ASN A 379 -8.62 1.40 19.69
C ASN A 379 -7.97 1.52 21.07
N ALA A 380 -6.68 1.88 21.14
CA ALA A 380 -6.04 2.34 22.39
C ALA A 380 -6.55 3.73 22.84
N GLY A 381 -7.47 4.35 22.10
CA GLY A 381 -8.18 5.59 22.45
C GLY A 381 -7.58 6.85 21.84
N TYR A 382 -6.49 6.76 21.07
CA TYR A 382 -5.87 7.95 20.46
C TYR A 382 -6.73 8.51 19.32
N LEU A 383 -6.82 9.83 19.25
CA LEU A 383 -7.26 10.52 18.04
C LEU A 383 -6.06 10.59 17.08
N ILE A 384 -6.21 10.22 15.82
CA ILE A 384 -5.09 10.24 14.85
C ILE A 384 -5.42 11.24 13.75
N ILE A 385 -4.51 12.17 13.47
CA ILE A 385 -4.59 13.11 12.35
C ILE A 385 -3.55 12.73 11.31
N CYS A 386 -4.01 12.45 10.10
CA CYS A 386 -3.23 11.97 8.97
C CYS A 386 -3.23 13.05 7.86
N PRO A 387 -2.28 14.01 7.89
CA PRO A 387 -2.08 14.98 6.82
C PRO A 387 -1.66 14.31 5.51
N ASN A 388 -2.36 14.66 4.43
CA ASN A 388 -1.72 14.92 3.15
C ASN A 388 -1.12 16.33 3.22
N TYR A 389 0.14 16.48 2.89
CA TYR A 389 0.95 17.70 3.05
C TYR A 389 1.62 18.08 1.72
N PRO A 390 2.07 19.33 1.50
CA PRO A 390 2.78 19.70 0.28
C PRO A 390 3.91 18.71 -0.07
N GLY A 391 3.79 18.04 -1.21
CA GLY A 391 4.53 16.82 -1.55
C GLY A 391 3.63 15.61 -1.86
N SER A 392 2.50 15.47 -1.17
CA SER A 392 1.61 14.29 -1.26
C SER A 392 0.92 14.16 -2.62
N LYS A 393 0.70 12.91 -3.04
CA LYS A 393 0.01 12.54 -4.29
C LYS A 393 -1.50 12.73 -4.22
N GLY A 394 -2.13 12.82 -5.39
CA GLY A 394 -3.59 12.94 -5.55
C GLY A 394 -4.14 14.37 -5.61
N TYR A 395 -3.31 15.39 -5.39
CA TYR A 395 -3.71 16.80 -5.32
C TYR A 395 -3.14 17.67 -6.47
N GLY A 396 -2.57 17.04 -7.49
CA GLY A 396 -2.02 17.69 -8.68
C GLY A 396 -0.52 17.98 -8.60
N TYR A 397 0.08 18.26 -9.75
CA TYR A 397 1.52 18.42 -9.95
C TYR A 397 2.15 19.49 -9.04
N ASP A 398 1.56 20.70 -9.03
CA ASP A 398 2.06 21.84 -8.25
C ASP A 398 1.95 21.62 -6.74
N TYR A 399 1.20 20.61 -6.29
CA TYR A 399 1.14 20.19 -4.89
C TYR A 399 2.13 19.06 -4.60
N GLU A 400 2.23 18.07 -5.49
CA GLU A 400 3.18 16.94 -5.39
C GLU A 400 4.65 17.41 -5.43
N HIS A 401 4.95 18.51 -6.11
CA HIS A 401 6.31 19.02 -6.34
C HIS A 401 6.69 20.23 -5.47
N GLN A 402 5.95 20.51 -4.40
CA GLN A 402 6.34 21.53 -3.42
C GLN A 402 7.55 21.09 -2.60
N ASN A 403 8.27 22.08 -2.07
CA ASN A 403 9.46 21.82 -1.27
C ASN A 403 9.12 21.26 0.13
N PRO A 404 10.03 20.51 0.77
CA PRO A 404 9.84 20.01 2.13
C PRO A 404 9.63 21.11 3.19
N GLU A 405 9.99 22.36 2.89
CA GLU A 405 9.73 23.53 3.74
C GLU A 405 8.22 23.81 3.84
N ALA A 406 7.48 23.76 2.73
CA ALA A 406 6.02 23.92 2.72
C ALA A 406 5.33 22.82 3.52
N ALA A 407 5.82 21.57 3.40
CA ALA A 407 5.37 20.44 4.21
C ALA A 407 5.55 20.72 5.72
N VAL A 408 6.77 21.10 6.13
CA VAL A 408 7.07 21.41 7.54
C VAL A 408 6.28 22.63 8.04
N GLU A 409 6.02 23.63 7.20
CA GLU A 409 5.18 24.77 7.59
C GLU A 409 3.72 24.36 7.83
N MET A 410 3.11 23.61 6.90
CA MET A 410 1.74 23.13 7.03
C MET A 410 1.59 22.20 8.23
N LEU A 411 2.50 21.23 8.41
CA LEU A 411 2.50 20.31 9.55
C LEU A 411 2.71 21.04 10.88
N SER A 412 3.52 22.09 10.89
CA SER A 412 3.70 22.94 12.08
C SER A 412 2.46 23.80 12.38
N LYS A 413 1.75 24.32 11.36
CA LYS A 413 0.44 24.98 11.52
C LYS A 413 -0.60 23.99 12.07
N MET A 414 -0.66 22.77 11.52
CA MET A 414 -1.55 21.71 11.98
C MET A 414 -1.31 21.34 13.45
N ALA A 415 -0.05 21.17 13.86
CA ALA A 415 0.30 20.90 15.26
C ALA A 415 -0.20 22.01 16.20
N GLN A 416 0.02 23.29 15.86
CA GLN A 416 -0.48 24.43 16.64
C GLN A 416 -2.02 24.48 16.70
N GLN A 417 -2.71 24.16 15.61
CA GLN A 417 -4.17 24.06 15.57
C GLN A 417 -4.71 22.93 16.47
N ILE A 418 -4.04 21.77 16.50
CA ILE A 418 -4.40 20.68 17.41
C ILE A 418 -4.15 21.10 18.87
N ARG A 419 -3.00 21.74 19.17
CA ARG A 419 -2.68 22.26 20.51
C ARG A 419 -3.68 23.32 21.01
N SER A 420 -4.27 24.14 20.13
CA SER A 420 -5.27 25.14 20.54
C SER A 420 -6.66 24.53 20.77
N GLN A 421 -6.94 23.34 20.23
CA GLN A 421 -8.20 22.61 20.38
C GLN A 421 -8.22 21.64 21.58
N THR A 422 -7.06 21.24 22.13
CA THR A 422 -7.02 20.33 23.29
C THR A 422 -5.83 20.56 24.22
N SER A 423 -6.09 20.46 25.53
CA SER A 423 -5.05 20.43 26.56
C SER A 423 -4.30 19.09 26.60
N LYS A 424 -4.89 18.02 26.06
CA LYS A 424 -4.31 16.66 26.04
C LYS A 424 -2.96 16.60 25.31
N PRO A 425 -2.09 15.64 25.62
CA PRO A 425 -0.85 15.38 24.88
C PRO A 425 -1.02 15.36 23.35
N LEU A 426 0.01 15.82 22.65
CA LEU A 426 0.14 15.73 21.21
C LEU A 426 1.42 14.96 20.89
N TYR A 427 1.31 13.78 20.30
CA TYR A 427 2.45 12.96 19.92
C TYR A 427 2.66 12.99 18.40
N LEU A 428 3.88 12.65 17.97
CA LEU A 428 4.23 12.51 16.55
C LEU A 428 4.47 11.03 16.23
N LEU A 429 3.91 10.54 15.14
CA LEU A 429 4.19 9.22 14.58
C LEU A 429 4.63 9.40 13.12
N THR A 430 5.66 8.69 12.69
CA THR A 430 6.18 8.78 11.32
C THR A 430 6.69 7.44 10.83
N SER A 431 6.67 7.23 9.51
CA SER A 431 7.27 6.05 8.86
C SER A 431 8.18 6.44 7.69
N SER A 432 9.21 5.64 7.41
CA SER A 432 10.06 5.75 6.21
C SER A 432 10.61 7.18 6.01
N SER A 433 10.55 7.71 4.80
CA SER A 433 10.97 9.07 4.42
C SER A 433 10.15 10.21 5.04
N GLY A 434 8.97 9.94 5.61
CA GLY A 434 8.25 10.91 6.43
C GLY A 434 9.08 11.37 7.65
N ASN A 435 10.02 10.54 8.11
CA ASN A 435 10.93 10.86 9.21
C ASN A 435 11.81 12.09 8.93
N ILE A 436 12.09 12.40 7.65
CA ILE A 436 12.82 13.60 7.23
C ILE A 436 12.07 14.88 7.63
N LEU A 437 10.73 14.87 7.58
CA LEU A 437 9.88 15.96 8.05
C LEU A 437 9.75 15.93 9.58
N ALA A 438 9.61 14.75 10.17
CA ALA A 438 9.47 14.57 11.61
C ALA A 438 10.69 15.09 12.41
N GLU A 439 11.91 14.76 11.99
CA GLU A 439 13.14 15.22 12.66
C GLU A 439 13.31 16.75 12.59
N ARG A 440 12.74 17.41 11.57
CA ARG A 440 12.66 18.88 11.50
C ARG A 440 11.63 19.42 12.49
N LEU A 441 10.42 18.85 12.49
CA LEU A 441 9.31 19.25 13.36
C LEU A 441 9.63 19.08 14.86
N LEU A 442 10.38 18.04 15.25
CA LEU A 442 10.78 17.78 16.65
C LEU A 442 11.80 18.79 17.21
N ASN A 443 12.42 19.60 16.34
CA ASN A 443 13.27 20.72 16.73
C ASN A 443 12.50 22.05 16.84
N MET A 444 11.23 22.11 16.39
CA MET A 444 10.40 23.32 16.41
C MET A 444 9.60 23.46 17.72
N GLU A 445 10.00 24.40 18.59
CA GLU A 445 9.36 24.62 19.90
C GLU A 445 7.86 24.93 19.80
N LYS A 446 7.45 25.67 18.76
CA LYS A 446 6.05 26.01 18.49
C LYS A 446 5.11 24.81 18.24
N CYS A 447 5.64 23.62 17.96
CA CYS A 447 4.81 22.43 17.72
C CYS A 447 4.36 21.72 19.01
N GLN A 448 5.06 21.93 20.13
CA GLN A 448 4.71 21.40 21.47
C GLN A 448 4.32 19.90 21.50
N PHE A 449 5.10 19.05 20.84
CA PHE A 449 4.94 17.60 20.97
C PHE A 449 5.29 17.14 22.39
N THR A 450 4.63 16.09 22.86
CA THR A 450 4.88 15.44 24.15
C THR A 450 5.95 14.34 24.00
N ALA A 451 5.86 13.53 22.94
CA ALA A 451 6.85 12.53 22.53
C ALA A 451 6.63 12.11 21.08
N ALA A 452 7.51 11.25 20.54
CA ALA A 452 7.42 10.79 19.15
C ALA A 452 7.82 9.33 18.94
N VAL A 453 7.34 8.72 17.85
CA VAL A 453 7.82 7.44 17.35
C VAL A 453 8.18 7.53 15.87
N SER A 454 9.29 6.91 15.51
CA SER A 454 9.77 6.76 14.14
C SER A 454 9.87 5.27 13.76
N LEU A 455 9.20 4.88 12.67
CA LEU A 455 9.11 3.52 12.16
C LEU A 455 9.95 3.39 10.89
N PHE A 456 11.03 2.61 10.91
CA PHE A 456 11.94 2.44 9.76
C PHE A 456 12.37 3.80 9.19
N GLY A 457 12.66 4.76 10.09
CA GLY A 457 12.74 6.18 9.76
C GLY A 457 14.02 6.57 9.04
N ILE A 458 13.90 6.88 7.74
CA ILE A 458 15.01 7.34 6.90
C ILE A 458 15.60 8.62 7.51
N PRO A 459 16.92 8.69 7.75
CA PRO A 459 17.54 9.84 8.40
C PRO A 459 17.38 11.12 7.56
N GLY A 460 16.89 12.18 8.19
CA GLY A 460 16.91 13.53 7.63
C GLY A 460 18.07 14.33 8.23
N ALA A 461 17.85 14.86 9.42
CA ALA A 461 18.84 15.65 10.14
C ALA A 461 19.66 14.78 11.10
N ALA A 462 20.62 15.38 11.82
CA ALA A 462 21.11 14.76 13.04
C ALA A 462 19.97 14.75 14.08
N PRO A 463 19.59 13.59 14.66
CA PRO A 463 18.45 13.53 15.57
C PRO A 463 18.79 14.17 16.92
N THR A 464 18.37 15.43 17.10
CA THR A 464 18.58 16.24 18.32
C THR A 464 17.29 16.56 19.09
N PRO A 465 16.34 15.61 19.28
CA PRO A 465 15.03 15.94 19.82
C PRO A 465 15.10 16.49 21.25
N LYS A 466 14.19 17.42 21.56
CA LYS A 466 13.96 17.97 22.91
C LYS A 466 12.94 17.14 23.73
N VAL A 467 12.25 16.21 23.08
CA VAL A 467 11.17 15.37 23.63
C VAL A 467 11.56 13.90 23.49
N PRO A 468 11.01 12.98 24.33
CA PRO A 468 11.26 11.55 24.19
C PRO A 468 10.92 11.02 22.79
N VAL A 469 11.80 10.20 22.22
CA VAL A 469 11.57 9.55 20.92
C VAL A 469 11.91 8.07 20.98
N LEU A 470 11.02 7.22 20.47
CA LEU A 470 11.29 5.81 20.21
C LEU A 470 11.51 5.59 18.70
N TYR A 471 12.65 5.00 18.35
CA TYR A 471 12.93 4.52 17.00
C TYR A 471 12.73 3.00 16.95
N LEU A 472 11.90 2.54 16.02
CA LEU A 472 11.71 1.13 15.67
C LEU A 472 12.36 0.88 14.30
N LEU A 473 13.24 -0.11 14.22
CA LEU A 473 14.06 -0.41 13.03
C LEU A 473 13.95 -1.89 12.64
N GLY A 474 13.97 -2.21 11.34
CA GLY A 474 14.30 -3.55 10.87
C GLY A 474 15.82 -3.74 10.84
N GLU A 475 16.29 -4.96 11.06
CA GLU A 475 17.73 -5.25 10.96
C GLU A 475 18.20 -5.58 9.53
N ASN A 476 17.25 -5.94 8.65
CA ASN A 476 17.50 -6.33 7.25
C ASN A 476 17.00 -5.27 6.23
N ASP A 477 16.75 -4.05 6.70
CA ASP A 477 16.30 -2.91 5.89
C ASP A 477 17.30 -2.59 4.75
N GLN A 478 16.83 -2.63 3.50
CA GLN A 478 17.64 -2.33 2.30
C GLN A 478 17.70 -0.82 2.00
N GLN A 479 16.74 -0.04 2.47
CA GLN A 479 16.67 1.41 2.24
C GLN A 479 17.49 2.18 3.29
N ILE A 480 17.68 1.60 4.48
CA ILE A 480 18.45 2.16 5.57
C ILE A 480 19.53 1.17 6.02
N ASN A 481 20.80 1.56 5.89
CA ASN A 481 21.89 0.81 6.51
C ASN A 481 21.72 0.78 8.04
N TYR A 482 21.17 -0.33 8.54
CA TYR A 482 20.76 -0.51 9.93
C TYR A 482 21.90 -0.24 10.92
N GLY A 483 23.10 -0.79 10.68
CA GLY A 483 24.27 -0.60 11.54
C GLY A 483 24.64 0.87 11.70
N ARG A 484 24.79 1.62 10.58
CA ARG A 484 25.11 3.05 10.59
C ARG A 484 24.01 3.89 11.25
N ARG A 485 22.73 3.57 11.01
CA ARG A 485 21.60 4.30 11.62
C ARG A 485 21.51 4.04 13.13
N LYS A 486 21.74 2.78 13.58
CA LYS A 486 21.82 2.41 14.99
C LYS A 486 22.98 3.09 15.70
N GLU A 487 24.15 3.19 15.08
CA GLU A 487 25.30 3.93 15.63
C GLU A 487 25.02 5.43 15.77
N GLN A 488 24.45 6.06 14.73
CA GLN A 488 24.03 7.47 14.74
C GLN A 488 23.07 7.74 15.91
N LEU A 489 22.00 6.93 16.02
CA LEU A 489 20.99 7.06 17.07
C LEU A 489 21.56 6.78 18.46
N SER A 490 22.42 5.76 18.61
CA SER A 490 23.08 5.43 19.89
C SER A 490 24.07 6.51 20.34
N THR A 491 24.63 7.27 19.39
CA THR A 491 25.47 8.42 19.69
C THR A 491 24.64 9.64 20.11
N ALA A 492 23.49 9.87 19.47
CA ALA A 492 22.54 10.92 19.85
C ALA A 492 21.88 10.65 21.22
N ALA A 493 21.57 9.38 21.53
CA ALA A 493 20.98 8.95 22.81
C ALA A 493 21.84 9.28 24.04
N LYS A 494 23.13 9.60 23.87
CA LYS A 494 24.02 10.08 24.94
C LYS A 494 23.72 11.52 25.38
N LYS A 495 22.88 12.26 24.63
CA LYS A 495 22.54 13.67 24.87
C LYS A 495 21.04 13.98 24.75
N HIS A 496 20.27 13.11 24.07
CA HIS A 496 18.85 13.29 23.79
C HIS A 496 18.05 12.08 24.29
N PRO A 497 16.77 12.24 24.69
CA PRO A 497 15.94 11.17 25.26
C PRO A 497 15.45 10.18 24.18
N ILE A 498 16.39 9.47 23.56
CA ILE A 498 16.17 8.53 22.45
C ILE A 498 16.17 7.09 22.99
N SER A 499 15.11 6.35 22.68
CA SER A 499 15.03 4.89 22.80
C SER A 499 15.13 4.26 21.41
N ILE A 500 15.80 3.11 21.31
CA ILE A 500 15.97 2.36 20.06
C ILE A 500 15.53 0.92 20.31
N TYR A 501 14.76 0.35 19.40
CA TYR A 501 14.43 -1.06 19.37
C TYR A 501 14.51 -1.59 17.92
N SER A 502 14.83 -2.86 17.74
CA SER A 502 15.06 -3.47 16.43
C SER A 502 14.42 -4.85 16.30
N TYR A 503 14.00 -5.18 15.08
CA TYR A 503 13.33 -6.43 14.73
C TYR A 503 14.22 -7.27 13.78
N PRO A 504 14.86 -8.36 14.27
CA PRO A 504 15.88 -9.11 13.51
C PRO A 504 15.42 -9.81 12.22
N CYS A 505 14.12 -9.90 11.98
CA CYS A 505 13.52 -10.55 10.80
C CYS A 505 12.70 -9.59 9.93
N GLU A 506 12.84 -8.28 10.14
CA GLU A 506 12.11 -7.24 9.40
C GLU A 506 13.04 -6.38 8.55
N GLY A 507 12.48 -5.91 7.43
CA GLY A 507 13.12 -5.04 6.45
C GLY A 507 12.77 -3.57 6.68
N HIS A 508 12.39 -2.87 5.62
CA HIS A 508 11.89 -1.49 5.71
C HIS A 508 10.42 -1.39 6.19
N TRP A 509 9.75 -2.53 6.36
CA TRP A 509 8.34 -2.65 6.74
C TRP A 509 8.16 -3.84 7.70
N PHE A 510 7.06 -3.83 8.46
CA PHE A 510 6.60 -5.01 9.19
C PHE A 510 6.01 -6.05 8.22
N ARG A 511 6.41 -7.31 8.41
CA ARG A 511 5.91 -8.49 7.68
C ARG A 511 5.40 -9.55 8.66
N ASP A 512 5.98 -9.62 9.85
CA ASP A 512 5.56 -10.52 10.92
C ASP A 512 4.54 -9.82 11.83
N ASN A 513 3.40 -10.48 12.04
CA ASN A 513 2.29 -9.88 12.78
C ASN A 513 2.56 -9.82 14.31
N ALA A 514 3.47 -10.64 14.84
CA ALA A 514 3.92 -10.49 16.22
C ALA A 514 4.83 -9.26 16.40
N SER A 515 5.68 -8.96 15.42
CA SER A 515 6.53 -7.77 15.38
C SER A 515 5.70 -6.48 15.27
N LEU A 516 4.64 -6.46 14.47
CA LEU A 516 3.70 -5.34 14.41
C LEU A 516 2.88 -5.16 15.69
N GLN A 517 2.47 -6.26 16.34
CA GLN A 517 1.78 -6.24 17.63
C GLN A 517 2.68 -5.67 18.73
N ASP A 518 3.91 -6.18 18.85
CA ASP A 518 4.93 -5.69 19.80
C ASP A 518 5.28 -4.22 19.54
N ALA A 519 5.39 -3.80 18.28
CA ALA A 519 5.54 -2.39 17.92
C ALA A 519 4.37 -1.54 18.40
N SER A 520 3.13 -1.98 18.16
CA SER A 520 1.91 -1.29 18.59
C SER A 520 1.87 -1.12 20.10
N GLU A 521 2.19 -2.17 20.86
CA GLU A 521 2.28 -2.12 22.32
C GLU A 521 3.41 -1.20 22.80
N ARG A 522 4.60 -1.25 22.19
CA ARG A 522 5.72 -0.35 22.51
C ARG A 522 5.37 1.12 22.28
N ILE A 523 4.60 1.44 21.24
CA ILE A 523 4.13 2.80 20.93
C ILE A 523 3.16 3.29 22.00
N VAL A 524 2.12 2.51 22.30
CA VAL A 524 1.14 2.81 23.36
C VAL A 524 1.84 2.98 24.71
N ASN A 525 2.79 2.10 25.04
CA ASN A 525 3.56 2.16 26.28
C ASN A 525 4.65 3.25 26.28
N HIS A 526 5.06 3.78 25.11
CA HIS A 526 5.96 4.94 25.03
C HIS A 526 5.18 6.24 25.29
N PHE A 527 4.02 6.41 24.66
CA PHE A 527 3.15 7.57 24.85
C PHE A 527 2.56 7.65 26.28
N LYS A 528 2.01 6.55 26.82
CA LYS A 528 1.47 6.48 28.20
C LYS A 528 2.48 6.79 29.31
N ARG A 529 3.79 6.81 29.04
CA ARG A 529 4.83 7.17 30.01
C ARG A 529 5.10 8.68 30.07
N GLN A 530 4.37 9.49 29.31
CA GLN A 530 4.49 10.94 29.24
C GLN A 530 3.20 11.68 29.65
N ASP A 531 2.22 10.92 30.16
CA ASP A 531 0.91 11.36 30.65
C ASP A 531 0.92 11.47 32.20
#